data_AF-A0A1G5TEC9-F1
#
_entry.id   AF-A0A1G5TEC9-F1
#
_cell.length_a   1.000
_cell.length_b   1.000
_cell.length_c   1.000
_cell.angle_alpha   90.00
_cell.angle_beta   90.00
_cell.angle_gamma   90.00
#
_symmetry.space_group_name_H-M   'P 1'
#
loop_
_entity.id
_entity.type
_entity.pdbx_description
1 polymer ?
#
loop_
_entity_poly.entity_id
_entity_poly.type
_entity_poly.pdbx_seq_one_letter_code
_entity_poly.pdbx_strand_id
1 'polypeptide(L)'
;MAAQAYAAPDQARSGAQTPGGRGGLLAASGPILAMLAVLALVVATGVSQHSAVPEAAEPWIFGYFIGRYPLFAFALIYGVGHLARVAAEPGPASVTRRAVFGLAGAAALAAAGLYPTFGGIILRGGFATGGMAFLTHQPLWLAYGLGAAVAALLFGGILGLFAVAANRPLRPSLRRIGFGALAFLTLWFGAAIIGLAADLGFGPWPKRALRPDEAGLAALLLIAAALPHTVLATLRRHRPVA
;
A
#
# COMPACT_ATOMS: atom_id res chain seq x y z
N MET A 1 -49.52 -38.17 36.29
CA MET A 1 -48.49 -38.83 35.44
C MET A 1 -48.09 -37.84 34.36
N ALA A 2 -46.90 -37.26 34.50
CA ALA A 2 -46.45 -36.11 33.73
C ALA A 2 -45.27 -36.47 32.81
N ALA A 3 -45.15 -35.67 31.75
CA ALA A 3 -43.97 -35.35 30.95
C ALA A 3 -43.53 -36.35 29.86
N GLN A 4 -43.90 -36.01 28.62
CA GLN A 4 -43.12 -36.25 27.41
C GLN A 4 -41.74 -35.57 27.54
N ALA A 5 -40.67 -36.27 27.18
CA ALA A 5 -39.38 -35.66 26.87
C ALA A 5 -38.84 -36.26 25.57
N TYR A 6 -38.73 -35.38 24.58
CA TYR A 6 -38.13 -35.55 23.27
C TYR A 6 -36.58 -35.50 23.40
N ALA A 7 -35.91 -36.11 22.41
CA ALA A 7 -34.56 -35.82 21.89
C ALA A 7 -33.47 -36.89 22.10
N ALA A 8 -33.15 -37.56 20.99
CA ALA A 8 -31.79 -37.89 20.57
C ALA A 8 -31.41 -36.91 19.42
N PRO A 9 -30.13 -36.77 18.99
CA PRO A 9 -28.92 -37.49 19.38
C PRO A 9 -27.71 -36.62 19.73
N ASP A 10 -26.70 -37.32 20.26
CA ASP A 10 -25.34 -36.89 20.54
C ASP A 10 -24.67 -36.10 19.40
N GLN A 11 -24.21 -34.91 19.77
CA GLN A 11 -23.14 -34.19 19.11
C GLN A 11 -21.80 -34.86 19.45
N ALA A 12 -21.30 -35.75 18.60
CA ALA A 12 -19.97 -36.31 18.74
C ALA A 12 -19.10 -36.04 17.50
N ARG A 13 -18.40 -34.90 17.57
CA ARG A 13 -17.02 -34.68 17.08
C ARG A 13 -16.71 -35.12 15.64
N SER A 14 -17.14 -34.33 14.66
CA SER A 14 -16.41 -34.22 13.39
C SER A 14 -15.26 -33.22 13.57
N GLY A 15 -14.02 -33.69 13.43
CA GLY A 15 -12.79 -32.96 13.72
C GLY A 15 -12.73 -31.55 13.13
N ALA A 16 -12.38 -30.60 13.98
CA ALA A 16 -11.88 -29.30 13.58
C ALA A 16 -10.55 -29.49 12.83
N GLN A 17 -10.63 -29.73 11.53
CA GLN A 17 -9.54 -29.43 10.64
C GLN A 17 -9.36 -27.91 10.67
N THR A 18 -8.18 -27.43 11.07
CA THR A 18 -7.73 -26.05 10.87
C THR A 18 -6.91 -25.96 9.59
N PRO A 19 -7.51 -25.79 8.40
CA PRO A 19 -6.76 -25.45 7.19
C PRO A 19 -6.54 -23.93 7.12
N GLY A 20 -5.87 -23.33 8.11
CA GLY A 20 -5.81 -21.86 8.25
C GLY A 20 -4.46 -21.19 8.03
N GLY A 21 -3.34 -21.88 8.29
CA GLY A 21 -2.05 -21.21 8.50
C GLY A 21 -1.34 -20.71 7.24
N ARG A 22 -1.29 -21.52 6.17
CA ARG A 22 -0.48 -21.21 4.98
C ARG A 22 -1.19 -20.30 3.98
N GLY A 23 -2.50 -20.46 3.80
CA GLY A 23 -3.30 -19.61 2.89
C GLY A 23 -3.45 -18.17 3.39
N GLY A 24 -3.54 -17.96 4.71
CA GLY A 24 -3.67 -16.64 5.31
C GLY A 24 -2.41 -15.76 5.16
N LEU A 25 -1.22 -16.37 5.29
CA LEU A 25 0.06 -15.68 5.15
C LEU A 25 0.37 -15.32 3.69
N LEU A 26 0.10 -16.22 2.74
CA LEU A 26 0.27 -15.91 1.31
C LEU A 26 -0.67 -14.79 0.86
N ALA A 27 -1.93 -14.82 1.32
CA ALA A 27 -2.86 -13.72 1.07
C ALA A 27 -2.40 -12.41 1.73
N ALA A 28 -1.79 -12.47 2.93
CA ALA A 28 -1.21 -11.33 3.66
C ALA A 28 -0.11 -10.62 2.91
N SER A 29 0.77 -11.39 2.28
CA SER A 29 1.90 -10.87 1.51
C SER A 29 1.52 -10.40 0.10
N GLY A 30 0.28 -10.60 -0.35
CA GLY A 30 -0.18 -10.30 -1.71
C GLY A 30 0.24 -8.91 -2.23
N PRO A 31 0.04 -7.81 -1.49
CA PRO A 31 0.47 -6.48 -1.93
C PRO A 31 1.98 -6.34 -2.12
N ILE A 32 2.79 -6.95 -1.24
CA ILE A 32 4.25 -6.96 -1.36
C ILE A 32 4.67 -7.81 -2.57
N LEU A 33 4.06 -8.99 -2.75
CA LEU A 33 4.35 -9.87 -3.87
C LEU A 33 4.00 -9.20 -5.22
N ALA A 34 2.87 -8.50 -5.30
CA ALA A 34 2.50 -7.76 -6.51
C ALA A 34 3.52 -6.68 -6.85
N MET A 35 3.94 -5.91 -5.85
CA MET A 35 4.98 -4.89 -5.98
C MET A 35 6.32 -5.48 -6.46
N LEU A 36 6.76 -6.60 -5.87
CA LEU A 36 8.00 -7.28 -6.25
C LEU A 36 7.89 -7.96 -7.62
N ALA A 37 6.73 -8.47 -8.00
CA ALA A 37 6.48 -9.03 -9.32
C ALA A 37 6.61 -7.96 -10.41
N VAL A 38 6.12 -6.74 -10.15
CA VAL A 38 6.31 -5.61 -11.08
C VAL A 38 7.78 -5.21 -11.16
N LEU A 39 8.52 -5.20 -10.04
CA LEU A 39 9.98 -4.98 -10.08
C LEU A 39 10.69 -6.05 -10.92
N ALA A 40 10.37 -7.34 -10.71
CA ALA A 40 10.92 -8.43 -11.50
C ALA A 40 10.58 -8.29 -12.99
N LEU A 41 9.36 -7.86 -13.31
CA LEU A 41 8.94 -7.58 -14.69
C LEU A 41 9.78 -6.46 -15.30
N VAL A 42 9.96 -5.33 -14.59
CA VAL A 42 10.80 -4.20 -15.07
C VAL A 42 12.23 -4.67 -15.36
N VAL A 43 12.80 -5.50 -14.49
CA VAL A 43 14.15 -6.06 -14.68
C VAL A 43 14.17 -6.98 -15.90
N ALA A 44 13.19 -7.87 -16.04
CA ALA A 44 13.10 -8.82 -17.14
C ALA A 44 12.88 -8.15 -18.50
N THR A 45 12.09 -7.07 -18.55
CA THR A 45 11.81 -6.32 -19.77
C THR A 45 12.89 -5.27 -20.08
N GLY A 46 13.80 -4.99 -19.13
CA GLY A 46 14.86 -4.00 -19.29
C GLY A 46 14.34 -2.57 -19.47
N VAL A 47 13.14 -2.26 -18.95
CA VAL A 47 12.50 -0.95 -19.12
C VAL A 47 13.38 0.13 -18.48
N SER A 48 13.67 1.17 -19.26
CA SER A 48 14.56 2.27 -18.89
C SER A 48 14.04 3.60 -19.45
N GLN A 49 14.70 4.72 -19.11
CA GLN A 49 14.35 6.03 -19.69
C GLN A 49 14.52 6.10 -21.21
N HIS A 50 15.29 5.18 -21.82
CA HIS A 50 15.46 5.13 -23.29
C HIS A 50 14.47 4.17 -23.96
N SER A 51 13.57 3.53 -23.22
CA SER A 51 12.51 2.75 -23.83
C SER A 51 11.64 3.66 -24.69
N ALA A 52 11.31 3.22 -25.90
CA ALA A 52 10.48 3.99 -26.83
C ALA A 52 9.09 4.19 -26.22
N VAL A 53 8.86 5.38 -25.71
CA VAL A 53 7.56 5.85 -25.23
C VAL A 53 7.08 6.91 -26.22
N PRO A 54 5.79 6.93 -26.60
CA PRO A 54 5.27 8.00 -27.44
C PRO A 54 5.61 9.38 -26.85
N GLU A 55 6.07 10.33 -27.66
CA GLU A 55 6.50 11.67 -27.20
C GLU A 55 5.43 12.36 -26.33
N ALA A 56 4.15 12.19 -26.68
CA ALA A 56 3.03 12.75 -25.92
C ALA A 56 2.90 12.19 -24.49
N ALA A 57 3.42 10.97 -24.24
CA ALA A 57 3.36 10.28 -22.96
C ALA A 57 4.66 10.40 -22.15
N GLU A 58 5.76 10.82 -22.77
CA GLU A 58 7.07 10.92 -22.14
C GLU A 58 7.08 11.85 -20.90
N PRO A 59 6.48 13.07 -20.92
CA PRO A 59 6.43 13.94 -19.73
C PRO A 59 5.61 13.36 -18.58
N TRP A 60 4.68 12.46 -18.88
CA TRP A 60 3.79 11.81 -17.93
C TRP A 60 4.45 10.60 -17.26
N ILE A 61 5.37 9.94 -17.97
CA ILE A 61 6.06 8.72 -17.54
C ILE A 61 7.46 9.04 -16.96
N PHE A 62 8.23 9.92 -17.61
CA PHE A 62 9.60 10.28 -17.24
C PHE A 62 9.76 11.68 -16.62
N GLY A 63 8.68 12.26 -16.09
CA GLY A 63 8.69 13.57 -15.43
C GLY A 63 9.51 13.64 -14.12
N TYR A 64 9.66 14.84 -13.57
CA TYR A 64 10.50 15.16 -12.39
C TYR A 64 10.48 14.10 -11.26
N PHE A 65 9.30 13.64 -10.86
CA PHE A 65 9.17 12.75 -9.71
C PHE A 65 9.63 11.31 -9.97
N ILE A 66 9.69 10.81 -11.21
CA ILE A 66 10.24 9.46 -11.47
C ILE A 66 11.77 9.48 -11.37
N GLY A 67 12.39 10.62 -11.70
CA GLY A 67 13.81 10.84 -11.52
C GLY A 67 14.17 11.01 -10.05
N ARG A 68 13.29 11.62 -9.24
CA ARG A 68 13.58 11.90 -7.83
C ARG A 68 13.08 10.83 -6.85
N TYR A 69 11.97 10.17 -7.16
CA TYR A 69 11.30 9.18 -6.30
C TYR A 69 10.84 7.95 -7.11
N PRO A 70 11.77 7.25 -7.77
CA PRO A 70 11.44 6.12 -8.65
C PRO A 70 10.64 5.01 -7.94
N LEU A 71 10.94 4.77 -6.67
CA LEU A 71 10.31 3.70 -5.90
C LEU A 71 8.83 3.96 -5.57
N PHE A 72 8.34 5.19 -5.76
CA PHE A 72 6.93 5.51 -5.58
C PHE A 72 6.01 4.76 -6.56
N ALA A 73 6.48 4.44 -7.77
CA ALA A 73 5.70 3.66 -8.73
C ALA A 73 5.32 2.28 -8.16
N PHE A 74 6.26 1.63 -7.48
CA PHE A 74 6.04 0.36 -6.80
C PHE A 74 5.14 0.50 -5.57
N ALA A 75 5.21 1.63 -4.85
CA ALA A 75 4.26 1.93 -3.78
C ALA A 75 2.81 2.06 -4.28
N LEU A 76 2.59 2.60 -5.48
CA LEU A 76 1.25 2.61 -6.10
C LEU A 76 0.75 1.17 -6.37
N ILE A 77 1.61 0.29 -6.89
CA ILE A 77 1.28 -1.13 -7.08
C ILE A 77 0.94 -1.80 -5.74
N TYR A 78 1.72 -1.52 -4.69
CA TYR A 78 1.41 -1.98 -3.34
C TYR A 78 0.02 -1.50 -2.88
N GLY A 79 -0.30 -0.22 -3.07
CA GLY A 79 -1.60 0.34 -2.70
C GLY A 79 -2.77 -0.28 -3.46
N VAL A 80 -2.61 -0.51 -4.77
CA VAL A 80 -3.60 -1.22 -5.60
C VAL A 80 -3.76 -2.67 -5.12
N GLY A 81 -2.66 -3.38 -4.87
CA GLY A 81 -2.68 -4.73 -4.32
C GLY A 81 -3.37 -4.79 -2.95
N HIS A 82 -3.18 -3.77 -2.11
CA HIS A 82 -3.87 -3.65 -0.83
C HIS A 82 -5.38 -3.49 -0.99
N LEU A 83 -5.82 -2.62 -1.91
CA LEU A 83 -7.24 -2.41 -2.20
C LEU A 83 -7.89 -3.66 -2.81
N ALA A 84 -7.21 -4.33 -3.73
CA ALA A 84 -7.66 -5.60 -4.30
C ALA A 84 -7.82 -6.67 -3.21
N ARG A 85 -6.86 -6.76 -2.29
CA ARG A 85 -6.94 -7.63 -1.11
C ARG A 85 -8.16 -7.28 -0.25
N VAL A 86 -8.38 -6.01 0.08
CA VAL A 86 -9.55 -5.59 0.86
C VAL A 86 -10.86 -5.89 0.12
N ALA A 87 -10.89 -5.74 -1.19
CA ALA A 87 -12.04 -6.06 -2.03
C ALA A 87 -12.29 -7.57 -2.13
N ALA A 88 -11.26 -8.42 -2.03
CA ALA A 88 -11.35 -9.89 -2.07
C ALA A 88 -11.68 -10.53 -0.71
N GLU A 89 -11.46 -9.83 0.40
CA GLU A 89 -11.78 -10.33 1.74
C GLU A 89 -13.26 -10.53 2.01
N PRO A 90 -13.68 -11.71 2.52
CA PRO A 90 -15.00 -11.90 3.10
C PRO A 90 -15.29 -10.81 4.15
N GLY A 91 -16.49 -10.23 4.07
CA GLY A 91 -16.90 -9.12 4.92
C GLY A 91 -18.41 -8.95 4.94
N PRO A 92 -18.93 -8.07 5.80
CA PRO A 92 -20.37 -7.86 5.96
C PRO A 92 -21.03 -7.18 4.74
N ALA A 93 -20.24 -6.62 3.83
CA ALA A 93 -20.73 -5.98 2.62
C ALA A 93 -20.87 -6.98 1.46
N SER A 94 -21.79 -6.68 0.53
CA SER A 94 -21.95 -7.45 -0.70
C SER A 94 -20.67 -7.44 -1.55
N VAL A 95 -20.48 -8.50 -2.34
CA VAL A 95 -19.34 -8.63 -3.27
C VAL A 95 -19.30 -7.44 -4.24
N THR A 96 -20.46 -7.02 -4.75
CA THR A 96 -20.59 -5.86 -5.65
C THR A 96 -20.07 -4.57 -4.99
N ARG A 97 -20.48 -4.28 -3.75
CA ARG A 97 -20.04 -3.08 -3.03
C ARG A 97 -18.52 -3.08 -2.85
N ARG A 98 -17.95 -4.22 -2.48
CA ARG A 98 -16.51 -4.39 -2.31
C ARG A 98 -15.73 -4.20 -3.61
N ALA A 99 -16.24 -4.75 -4.71
CA ALA A 99 -15.63 -4.59 -6.03
C ALA A 99 -15.67 -3.12 -6.48
N VAL A 100 -16.83 -2.46 -6.36
CA VAL A 100 -16.99 -1.05 -6.74
C VAL A 100 -16.04 -0.15 -5.95
N PHE A 101 -15.99 -0.26 -4.62
CA PHE A 101 -15.09 0.58 -3.83
C PHE A 101 -13.61 0.18 -3.95
N GLY A 102 -13.31 -1.09 -4.24
CA GLY A 102 -11.95 -1.53 -4.59
C GLY A 102 -11.46 -0.88 -5.88
N LEU A 103 -12.27 -0.93 -6.93
CA LEU A 103 -11.98 -0.31 -8.23
C LEU A 103 -11.92 1.23 -8.13
N ALA A 104 -12.89 1.84 -7.45
CA ALA A 104 -12.91 3.29 -7.23
C ALA A 104 -11.69 3.74 -6.43
N GLY A 105 -11.27 2.98 -5.42
CA GLY A 105 -10.06 3.27 -4.67
C GLY A 105 -8.79 3.16 -5.52
N ALA A 106 -8.70 2.14 -6.37
CA ALA A 106 -7.56 1.97 -7.27
C ALA A 106 -7.49 3.12 -8.28
N ALA A 107 -8.64 3.52 -8.84
CA ALA A 107 -8.75 4.67 -9.73
C ALA A 107 -8.39 5.99 -9.03
N ALA A 108 -8.88 6.20 -7.80
CA ALA A 108 -8.55 7.39 -7.01
C ALA A 108 -7.05 7.45 -6.66
N LEU A 109 -6.45 6.31 -6.31
CA LEU A 109 -5.01 6.22 -6.04
C LEU A 109 -4.18 6.49 -7.29
N ALA A 110 -4.58 5.90 -8.42
CA ALA A 110 -3.94 6.16 -9.72
C ALA A 110 -4.06 7.64 -10.11
N ALA A 111 -5.25 8.24 -10.00
CA ALA A 111 -5.44 9.66 -10.27
C ALA A 111 -4.57 10.53 -9.34
N ALA A 112 -4.58 10.26 -8.04
CA ALA A 112 -3.80 11.03 -7.08
C ALA A 112 -2.28 10.85 -7.23
N GLY A 113 -1.82 9.70 -7.72
CA GLY A 113 -0.41 9.39 -7.89
C GLY A 113 0.15 9.65 -9.29
N LEU A 114 -0.70 9.73 -10.32
CA LEU A 114 -0.28 9.82 -11.72
C LEU A 114 -0.80 11.07 -12.43
N TYR A 115 -1.84 11.74 -11.94
CA TYR A 115 -2.43 12.93 -12.58
C TYR A 115 -2.03 14.25 -11.88
N PRO A 116 -1.69 15.33 -12.63
CA PRO A 116 -1.50 15.36 -14.08
C PRO A 116 -0.28 14.53 -14.46
N THR A 117 0.91 14.75 -13.91
CA THR A 117 2.07 13.89 -14.22
C THR A 117 2.43 12.95 -13.08
N PHE A 118 3.32 11.98 -13.33
CA PHE A 118 3.82 11.06 -12.31
C PHE A 118 4.17 11.78 -11.01
N GLY A 119 3.72 11.21 -9.90
CA GLY A 119 3.78 11.78 -8.56
C GLY A 119 2.49 12.47 -8.14
N GLY A 120 1.71 13.01 -9.08
CA GLY A 120 0.38 13.59 -8.86
C GLY A 120 0.30 14.50 -7.63
N ILE A 121 -0.87 14.54 -6.99
CA ILE A 121 -1.05 15.33 -5.75
C ILE A 121 -0.28 14.74 -4.56
N ILE A 122 0.01 13.43 -4.56
CA ILE A 122 0.67 12.76 -3.44
C ILE A 122 2.11 13.25 -3.27
N LEU A 123 2.93 13.12 -4.31
CA LEU A 123 4.32 13.58 -4.26
C LEU A 123 4.44 15.11 -4.37
N ARG A 124 3.54 15.78 -5.11
CA ARG A 124 3.51 17.25 -5.12
C ARG A 124 3.17 17.83 -3.76
N GLY A 125 2.20 17.25 -3.05
CA GLY A 125 1.85 17.64 -1.69
C GLY A 125 3.05 17.46 -0.75
N GLY A 126 3.65 16.28 -0.74
CA GLY A 126 4.83 16.02 0.09
C GLY A 126 6.01 16.94 -0.24
N PHE A 127 6.33 17.13 -1.53
CA PHE A 127 7.41 17.99 -1.96
C PHE A 127 7.16 19.47 -1.64
N ALA A 128 5.94 19.97 -1.86
CA ALA A 128 5.57 21.34 -1.54
C ALA A 128 5.64 21.60 -0.03
N THR A 129 5.11 20.70 0.80
CA THR A 129 5.17 20.83 2.26
C THR A 129 6.61 20.78 2.76
N GLY A 130 7.41 19.81 2.31
CA GLY A 130 8.80 19.71 2.73
C GLY A 130 9.63 20.89 2.25
N GLY A 131 9.44 21.32 1.00
CA GLY A 131 10.08 22.49 0.43
C GLY A 131 9.74 23.78 1.20
N MET A 132 8.47 24.01 1.49
CA MET A 132 8.05 25.18 2.26
C MET A 132 8.57 25.15 3.70
N ALA A 133 8.59 24.00 4.37
CA ALA A 133 9.17 23.87 5.70
C ALA A 133 10.66 24.21 5.70
N PHE A 134 11.40 23.76 4.68
CA PHE A 134 12.81 24.11 4.53
C PHE A 134 13.00 25.62 4.26
N LEU A 135 12.18 26.21 3.39
CA LEU A 135 12.21 27.65 3.11
C LEU A 135 11.85 28.52 4.32
N THR A 136 11.09 27.99 5.28
CA THR A 136 10.78 28.64 6.56
C THR A 136 11.77 28.28 7.67
N HIS A 137 13.00 27.93 7.30
CA HIS A 137 14.14 27.68 8.19
C HIS A 137 14.00 26.46 9.11
N GLN A 138 13.14 25.49 8.78
CA GLN A 138 13.16 24.20 9.48
C GLN A 138 14.38 23.37 9.04
N PRO A 139 14.97 22.57 9.95
CA PRO A 139 16.09 21.71 9.59
C PRO A 139 15.66 20.65 8.55
N LEU A 140 16.60 20.26 7.68
CA LEU A 140 16.33 19.38 6.52
C LEU A 140 15.63 18.07 6.91
N TRP A 141 16.04 17.45 8.02
CA TRP A 141 15.43 16.19 8.49
C TRP A 141 13.94 16.38 8.85
N LEU A 142 13.57 17.53 9.41
CA LEU A 142 12.19 17.83 9.80
C LEU A 142 11.36 18.17 8.56
N ALA A 143 11.89 19.00 7.67
CA ALA A 143 11.28 19.33 6.40
C ALA A 143 10.99 18.07 5.57
N TYR A 144 11.97 17.17 5.49
CA TYR A 144 11.83 15.87 4.85
C TYR A 144 10.75 15.01 5.52
N GLY A 145 10.79 14.89 6.86
CA GLY A 145 9.79 14.16 7.63
C GLY A 145 8.36 14.66 7.42
N LEU A 146 8.17 15.99 7.37
CA LEU A 146 6.88 16.62 7.10
C LEU A 146 6.38 16.34 5.68
N GLY A 147 7.27 16.42 4.68
CA GLY A 147 6.91 16.07 3.30
C GLY A 147 6.49 14.60 3.17
N ALA A 148 7.25 13.69 3.79
CA ALA A 148 6.90 12.26 3.83
C ALA A 148 5.57 12.03 4.57
N ALA A 149 5.28 12.80 5.63
CA ALA A 149 4.04 12.70 6.38
C ALA A 149 2.83 13.10 5.53
N VAL A 150 2.92 14.19 4.75
CA VAL A 150 1.84 14.61 3.84
C VAL A 150 1.62 13.59 2.72
N ALA A 151 2.69 13.07 2.12
CA ALA A 151 2.58 12.03 1.11
C ALA A 151 1.90 10.77 1.67
N ALA A 152 2.31 10.32 2.86
CA ALA A 152 1.72 9.17 3.55
C ALA A 152 0.27 9.42 3.97
N LEU A 153 -0.09 10.65 4.37
CA LEU A 153 -1.46 11.02 4.72
C LEU A 153 -2.38 10.94 3.50
N LEU A 154 -1.95 11.49 2.36
CA LEU A 154 -2.73 11.45 1.12
C LEU A 154 -2.88 10.01 0.62
N PHE A 155 -1.78 9.27 0.55
CA PHE A 155 -1.76 7.87 0.12
C PHE A 155 -2.61 6.99 1.06
N GLY A 156 -2.32 7.02 2.36
CA GLY A 156 -3.01 6.25 3.38
C GLY A 156 -4.46 6.68 3.59
N GLY A 157 -4.78 7.95 3.37
CA GLY A 157 -6.12 8.49 3.40
C GLY A 157 -7.00 7.88 2.32
N ILE A 158 -6.50 7.78 1.08
CA ILE A 158 -7.19 7.09 -0.02
C ILE A 158 -7.40 5.61 0.35
N LEU A 159 -6.34 4.91 0.75
CA LEU A 159 -6.45 3.49 1.14
C LEU A 159 -7.46 3.27 2.27
N GLY A 160 -7.38 4.08 3.33
CA GLY A 160 -8.23 3.99 4.50
C GLY A 160 -9.69 4.30 4.17
N LEU A 161 -9.95 5.36 3.41
CA LEU A 161 -11.30 5.76 3.01
C LEU A 161 -11.99 4.67 2.20
N PHE A 162 -11.33 4.16 1.15
CA PHE A 162 -11.92 3.13 0.30
C PHE A 162 -11.98 1.76 0.97
N ALA A 163 -11.04 1.43 1.85
CA ALA A 163 -11.15 0.22 2.67
C ALA A 163 -12.33 0.28 3.65
N VAL A 164 -12.59 1.46 4.23
CA VAL A 164 -13.76 1.68 5.08
C VAL A 164 -15.04 1.59 4.26
N ALA A 165 -15.09 2.29 3.13
CA ALA A 165 -16.21 2.26 2.21
C ALA A 165 -16.48 0.87 1.63
N ALA A 166 -15.47 0.02 1.44
CA ALA A 166 -15.67 -1.34 0.93
C ALA A 166 -16.28 -2.28 1.98
N ASN A 167 -15.78 -2.26 3.22
CA ASN A 167 -15.99 -3.38 4.15
C ASN A 167 -16.10 -3.03 5.65
N ARG A 168 -15.96 -1.76 6.06
CA ARG A 168 -15.95 -1.41 7.50
C ARG A 168 -17.22 -0.68 7.92
N PRO A 169 -17.81 -1.01 9.07
CA PRO A 169 -18.92 -0.21 9.61
C PRO A 169 -18.38 1.16 10.05
N LEU A 170 -19.14 2.23 9.80
CA LEU A 170 -18.75 3.63 10.06
C LEU A 170 -18.69 4.02 11.54
N ARG A 171 -18.83 3.06 12.46
CA ARG A 171 -18.83 3.36 13.90
C ARG A 171 -17.43 3.77 14.37
N PRO A 172 -17.26 4.99 14.91
CA PRO A 172 -15.99 5.43 15.46
C PRO A 172 -15.70 4.66 16.74
N SER A 173 -14.48 4.17 16.89
CA SER A 173 -14.00 3.65 18.17
C SER A 173 -12.57 4.10 18.39
N LEU A 174 -12.21 4.41 19.64
CA LEU A 174 -10.85 4.86 19.98
C LEU A 174 -9.79 3.87 19.51
N ARG A 175 -10.09 2.57 19.61
CA ARG A 175 -9.23 1.49 19.09
C ARG A 175 -9.01 1.61 17.58
N ARG A 176 -10.05 1.94 16.80
CA ARG A 176 -9.94 2.12 15.34
C ARG A 176 -9.13 3.35 14.99
N ILE A 177 -9.27 4.44 15.75
CA ILE A 177 -8.46 5.65 15.60
C ILE A 177 -7.00 5.32 15.87
N GLY A 178 -6.69 4.63 16.98
CA GLY A 178 -5.33 4.19 17.30
C GLY A 178 -4.72 3.29 16.20
N PHE A 179 -5.49 2.36 15.63
CA PHE A 179 -5.04 1.57 14.49
C PHE A 179 -4.86 2.38 13.21
N GLY A 180 -5.69 3.40 12.97
CA GLY A 180 -5.54 4.33 11.88
C GLY A 180 -4.25 5.15 12.01
N ALA A 181 -3.98 5.66 13.21
CA ALA A 181 -2.75 6.38 13.53
C ALA A 181 -1.52 5.49 13.36
N LEU A 182 -1.56 4.24 13.83
CA LEU A 182 -0.46 3.30 13.64
C LEU A 182 -0.26 2.94 12.16
N ALA A 183 -1.35 2.79 11.39
CA ALA A 183 -1.26 2.57 9.94
C ALA A 183 -0.62 3.77 9.23
N PHE A 184 -1.03 4.99 9.60
CA PHE A 184 -0.39 6.21 9.12
C PHE A 184 1.10 6.24 9.46
N LEU A 185 1.50 5.95 10.71
CA LEU A 185 2.91 5.92 11.11
C LEU A 185 3.73 4.90 10.30
N THR A 186 3.17 3.72 10.03
CA THR A 186 3.85 2.72 9.19
C THR A 186 3.99 3.16 7.73
N LEU A 187 2.99 3.87 7.18
CA LEU A 187 3.07 4.42 5.82
C LEU A 187 4.01 5.62 5.77
N TRP A 188 4.05 6.44 6.81
CA TRP A 188 4.99 7.55 6.95
C TRP A 188 6.43 7.05 6.99
N PHE A 189 6.70 6.01 7.78
CA PHE A 189 7.97 5.31 7.76
C PHE A 189 8.31 4.80 6.35
N GLY A 190 7.37 4.14 5.68
CA GLY A 190 7.58 3.65 4.32
C GLY A 190 7.88 4.76 3.31
N ALA A 191 7.17 5.89 3.39
CA ALA A 191 7.42 7.07 2.57
C ALA A 191 8.82 7.67 2.81
N ALA A 192 9.28 7.71 4.07
CA ALA A 192 10.61 8.15 4.41
C ALA A 192 11.70 7.20 3.87
N ILE A 193 11.52 5.89 3.96
CA ILE A 193 12.46 4.93 3.36
C ILE A 193 12.53 5.10 1.84
N ILE A 194 11.38 5.20 1.18
CA ILE A 194 11.29 5.36 -0.28
C ILE A 194 11.90 6.68 -0.74
N GLY A 195 11.69 7.78 -0.02
CA GLY A 195 12.25 9.06 -0.41
C GLY A 195 13.75 9.20 -0.11
N LEU A 196 14.30 8.38 0.78
CA LEU A 196 15.74 8.30 1.06
C LEU A 196 16.46 7.33 0.10
N ALA A 197 15.76 6.73 -0.85
CA ALA A 197 16.33 5.74 -1.76
C ALA A 197 17.61 6.21 -2.47
N ALA A 198 17.65 7.48 -2.90
CA ALA A 198 18.82 8.08 -3.54
C ALA A 198 20.04 8.12 -2.60
N ASP A 199 19.84 8.54 -1.35
CA ASP A 199 20.90 8.60 -0.33
C ASP A 199 21.35 7.19 0.09
N LEU A 200 20.47 6.18 -0.10
CA LEU A 200 20.74 4.76 0.15
C LEU A 200 21.35 4.03 -1.07
N GLY A 201 21.68 4.75 -2.14
CA GLY A 201 22.38 4.23 -3.32
C GLY A 201 21.48 3.84 -4.49
N PHE A 202 20.15 3.95 -4.36
CA PHE A 202 19.19 3.79 -5.45
C PHE A 202 18.88 5.15 -6.07
N GLY A 203 19.75 5.58 -6.97
CA GLY A 203 19.69 6.88 -7.65
C GLY A 203 18.46 7.07 -8.57
N PRO A 204 18.49 8.03 -9.51
CA PRO A 204 17.38 8.27 -10.41
C PRO A 204 17.06 7.03 -11.25
N TRP A 205 15.81 6.94 -11.75
CA TRP A 205 15.43 5.83 -12.64
C TRP A 205 16.45 5.68 -13.78
N PRO A 206 16.95 4.47 -14.02
CA PRO A 206 18.12 4.31 -14.86
C PRO A 206 17.80 4.58 -16.33
N LYS A 207 18.77 5.20 -17.00
CA LYS A 207 18.82 5.33 -18.46
C LYS A 207 19.08 3.99 -19.16
N ARG A 208 19.56 2.99 -18.43
CA ARG A 208 19.78 1.61 -18.89
C ARG A 208 18.87 0.65 -18.12
N ALA A 209 18.83 -0.62 -18.52
CA ALA A 209 18.18 -1.65 -17.72
C ALA A 209 18.78 -1.69 -16.29
N LEU A 210 17.92 -1.99 -15.31
CA LEU A 210 18.32 -2.20 -13.92
C LEU A 210 19.28 -3.38 -13.82
N ARG A 211 20.42 -3.17 -13.17
CA ARG A 211 21.35 -4.26 -12.87
C ARG A 211 20.84 -5.08 -11.68
N PRO A 212 21.28 -6.34 -11.53
CA PRO A 212 20.83 -7.21 -10.45
C PRO A 212 21.07 -6.65 -9.03
N ASP A 213 22.16 -5.92 -8.83
CA ASP A 213 22.50 -5.23 -7.58
C ASP A 213 21.52 -4.08 -7.27
N GLU A 214 21.19 -3.26 -8.27
CA GLU A 214 20.21 -2.17 -8.14
C GLU A 214 18.81 -2.73 -7.87
N ALA A 215 18.44 -3.82 -8.56
CA ALA A 215 17.18 -4.51 -8.35
C ALA A 215 17.09 -5.13 -6.95
N GLY A 216 18.17 -5.72 -6.45
CA GLY A 216 18.25 -6.26 -5.10
C GLY A 216 18.08 -5.17 -4.04
N LEU A 217 18.74 -4.03 -4.21
CA LEU A 217 18.57 -2.87 -3.34
C LEU A 217 17.14 -2.32 -3.37
N ALA A 218 16.55 -2.16 -4.56
CA ALA A 218 15.16 -1.74 -4.70
C ALA A 218 14.22 -2.69 -3.96
N ALA A 219 14.38 -4.01 -4.15
CA ALA A 219 13.57 -5.01 -3.47
C ALA A 219 13.68 -4.89 -1.94
N LEU A 220 14.89 -4.72 -1.41
CA LEU A 220 15.11 -4.54 0.02
C LEU A 220 14.42 -3.29 0.57
N LEU A 221 14.58 -2.14 -0.10
CA LEU A 221 13.96 -0.88 0.30
C LEU A 221 12.43 -0.95 0.26
N LEU A 222 11.88 -1.57 -0.78
CA LEU A 222 10.44 -1.77 -0.95
C LEU A 222 9.88 -2.69 0.13
N ILE A 223 10.57 -3.80 0.45
CA ILE A 223 10.18 -4.70 1.54
C ILE A 223 10.23 -3.94 2.87
N ALA A 224 11.33 -3.24 3.17
CA ALA A 224 11.48 -2.46 4.40
C ALA A 224 10.37 -1.41 4.55
N ALA A 225 10.01 -0.72 3.48
CA ALA A 225 8.95 0.29 3.47
C ALA A 225 7.55 -0.32 3.67
N ALA A 226 7.24 -1.45 3.04
CA ALA A 226 5.91 -2.03 3.01
C ALA A 226 5.61 -3.02 4.16
N LEU A 227 6.64 -3.62 4.75
CA LEU A 227 6.50 -4.69 5.73
C LEU A 227 5.75 -4.22 7.01
N PRO A 228 6.07 -3.08 7.65
CA PRO A 228 5.39 -2.66 8.87
C PRO A 228 3.88 -2.49 8.68
N HIS A 229 3.47 -1.86 7.57
CA HIS A 229 2.05 -1.67 7.25
C HIS A 229 1.35 -3.01 6.97
N THR A 230 2.03 -3.94 6.29
CA THR A 230 1.48 -5.26 5.96
C THR A 230 1.31 -6.13 7.21
N VAL A 231 2.29 -6.12 8.11
CA VAL A 231 2.21 -6.80 9.42
C VAL A 231 1.04 -6.23 10.21
N LEU A 232 0.94 -4.91 10.31
CA LEU A 232 -0.18 -4.26 11.01
C LEU A 232 -1.54 -4.62 10.41
N ALA A 233 -1.67 -4.58 9.08
CA ALA A 233 -2.89 -4.94 8.38
C ALA A 233 -3.30 -6.40 8.63
N THR A 234 -2.34 -7.29 8.81
CA THR A 234 -2.57 -8.72 9.09
C THR A 234 -2.93 -8.96 10.55
N LEU A 235 -2.25 -8.31 11.50
CA LEU A 235 -2.59 -8.39 12.93
C LEU A 235 -4.01 -7.94 13.23
N ARG A 236 -4.53 -6.95 12.49
CA ARG A 236 -5.93 -6.50 12.60
C ARG A 236 -6.94 -7.58 12.24
N ARG A 237 -6.60 -8.54 11.37
CA ARG A 237 -7.50 -9.63 10.96
C ARG A 237 -7.64 -10.71 12.02
N HIS A 238 -6.56 -11.01 12.73
CA HIS A 238 -6.52 -12.11 13.69
C HIS A 238 -7.14 -11.77 15.04
N ARG A 239 -7.55 -10.52 15.29
CA ARG A 239 -8.25 -10.17 16.52
C ARG A 239 -9.75 -10.45 16.36
N PRO A 240 -10.33 -11.38 17.13
CA PRO A 240 -11.77 -11.59 17.16
C PRO A 240 -12.45 -10.28 17.57
N VAL A 241 -13.59 -9.97 16.94
CA VAL A 241 -14.50 -8.95 17.44
C VAL A 241 -15.08 -9.50 18.74
N ALA A 242 -14.53 -9.04 19.88
CA ALA A 242 -15.16 -9.18 21.18
C ALA A 242 -16.31 -8.17 21.30
#